data_AF-A0A412FVG4-F1
#
_entry.id   AF-A0A412FVG4-F1
#
_cell.length_a   1.000
_cell.length_b   1.000
_cell.length_c   1.000
_cell.angle_alpha   90.00
_cell.angle_beta   90.00
_cell.angle_gamma   90.00
#
_symmetry.space_group_name_H-M   'P 1'
#
loop_
_entity.id
_entity.type
_entity.pdbx_description
1 polymer ?
#
loop_
_entity_poly.entity_id
_entity_poly.type
_entity_poly.pdbx_seq_one_letter_code
_entity_poly.pdbx_strand_id
1 'polypeptide(L)'
;MGQKKNLSILEYSRLTGIKRDNLRFYDRIGLLKPEIRGENGYRYYTRRQLSSAYLISGLRLLGVGLEDIRHYSAERTPEKMLGLFAEQEAKIQAEIKKLQETSEILKLYADMAREGLRHTEGELTLEQREAEPIFLCPLPPASFSEDEAEIYAYESAGEQGVNLGYPMGVKITMKDLICPGESPVYQYYLKAKTTPNTVKPAGLYAVAYGRSNLLEAMDVFERLIQFIDDQGLVIAGDAYGEFLLDDLAVQEPAQLFGRIEIQVRQADPLE
;
A
#
# COMPACT_ATOMS: atom_id res chain seq x y z
N MET A 1 -46.65 42.86 2.30
CA MET A 1 -45.47 43.75 2.35
C MET A 1 -44.30 42.95 2.95
N GLY A 2 -43.12 42.76 2.37
CA GLY A 2 -42.59 43.09 1.05
C GLY A 2 -41.59 42.01 0.64
N GLN A 3 -41.74 41.50 -0.59
CA GLN A 3 -40.82 40.54 -1.20
C GLN A 3 -39.46 41.19 -1.45
N LYS A 4 -38.46 40.94 -0.61
CA LYS A 4 -37.06 41.02 -1.08
C LYS A 4 -36.81 39.79 -1.96
N LYS A 5 -37.08 39.95 -3.26
CA LYS A 5 -37.24 38.85 -4.22
C LYS A 5 -35.91 38.31 -4.76
N ASN A 6 -34.85 39.10 -4.68
CA ASN A 6 -33.56 38.85 -5.32
C ASN A 6 -32.43 39.08 -4.30
N LEU A 7 -31.56 38.09 -4.14
CA LEU A 7 -30.38 38.09 -3.31
C LEU A 7 -29.17 38.35 -4.21
N SER A 8 -28.36 39.34 -3.88
CA SER A 8 -27.05 39.52 -4.51
C SER A 8 -26.18 38.28 -4.29
N ILE A 9 -25.17 38.07 -5.13
CA ILE A 9 -24.21 36.96 -4.95
C ILE A 9 -23.57 36.93 -3.55
N LEU A 10 -23.38 38.09 -2.91
CA LEU A 10 -22.83 38.18 -1.56
C LEU A 10 -23.84 37.69 -0.51
N GLU A 11 -25.10 38.14 -0.59
CA GLU A 11 -26.16 37.70 0.32
C GLU A 11 -26.44 36.20 0.14
N TYR A 12 -26.49 35.72 -1.10
CA TYR A 12 -26.70 34.32 -1.42
C TYR A 12 -25.55 33.44 -0.92
N SER A 13 -24.31 33.91 -1.07
CA SER A 13 -23.11 33.25 -0.52
C SER A 13 -23.18 33.12 1.00
N ARG A 14 -23.57 34.19 1.71
CA ARG A 14 -23.73 34.15 3.17
C ARG A 14 -24.83 33.19 3.62
N LEU A 15 -25.93 33.12 2.88
CA LEU A 15 -27.08 32.29 3.25
C LEU A 15 -26.87 30.79 2.96
N THR A 16 -26.11 30.48 1.91
CA THR A 16 -25.88 29.09 1.47
C THR A 16 -24.54 28.52 1.94
N GLY A 17 -23.63 29.37 2.42
CA GLY A 17 -22.25 28.99 2.73
C GLY A 17 -21.36 28.79 1.50
N ILE A 18 -21.91 28.88 0.28
CA ILE A 18 -21.14 28.69 -0.95
C ILE A 18 -20.34 29.96 -1.22
N LYS A 19 -19.01 29.85 -1.35
CA LYS A 19 -18.13 30.99 -1.68
C LYS A 19 -18.57 31.66 -2.99
N ARG A 20 -18.44 32.98 -3.08
CA ARG A 20 -18.81 33.77 -4.28
C ARG A 20 -18.16 33.26 -5.57
N ASP A 21 -16.91 32.82 -5.49
CA ASP A 21 -16.20 32.30 -6.66
C ASP A 21 -16.75 30.95 -7.11
N ASN A 22 -17.19 30.10 -6.16
CA ASN A 22 -17.89 28.87 -6.49
C ASN A 22 -19.25 29.16 -7.13
N LEU A 23 -20.00 30.17 -6.67
CA LEU A 23 -21.26 30.58 -7.33
C LEU A 23 -21.03 31.08 -8.77
N ARG A 24 -19.96 31.84 -9.01
CA ARG A 24 -19.56 32.26 -10.37
C ARG A 24 -19.14 31.06 -11.22
N PHE A 25 -18.44 30.11 -10.63
CA PHE A 25 -18.03 28.89 -11.31
C PHE A 25 -19.24 28.01 -11.66
N TYR A 26 -20.18 27.81 -10.72
CA TYR A 26 -21.40 27.04 -10.93
C TYR A 26 -22.30 27.66 -12.00
N ASP A 27 -22.37 28.98 -12.09
CA ASP A 27 -23.01 29.69 -13.20
C ASP A 27 -22.33 29.36 -14.54
N ARG A 28 -20.99 29.41 -14.59
CA ARG A 28 -20.19 29.13 -15.79
C ARG A 28 -20.39 27.70 -16.32
N ILE A 29 -20.40 26.71 -15.43
CA ILE A 29 -20.61 25.29 -15.81
C ILE A 29 -22.10 24.91 -15.92
N GLY A 30 -23.00 25.87 -15.70
CA GLY A 30 -24.44 25.70 -15.80
C GLY A 30 -25.09 24.90 -14.67
N LEU A 31 -24.37 24.62 -13.58
CA LEU A 31 -24.87 23.89 -12.42
C LEU A 31 -25.84 24.72 -11.57
N LEU A 32 -25.54 26.01 -11.36
CA LEU A 32 -26.42 26.94 -10.65
C LEU A 32 -26.32 28.34 -11.27
N LYS A 33 -27.19 28.61 -12.23
CA LYS A 33 -27.26 29.90 -12.92
C LYS A 33 -28.10 30.89 -12.09
N PRO A 34 -27.71 32.17 -11.99
CA PRO A 34 -28.58 33.17 -11.39
C PRO A 34 -29.85 33.31 -12.22
N GLU A 35 -31.01 33.40 -11.56
CA GLU A 35 -32.28 33.64 -12.27
C GLU A 35 -32.33 35.03 -12.92
N ILE A 36 -31.58 36.00 -12.36
CA ILE A 36 -31.57 37.37 -12.86
C ILE A 36 -30.14 37.86 -13.03
N ARG A 37 -29.88 38.46 -14.20
CA ARG A 37 -28.69 39.26 -14.46
C ARG A 37 -29.10 40.72 -14.54
N GLY A 38 -28.57 41.56 -13.66
CA GLY A 38 -28.80 43.01 -13.70
C GLY A 38 -28.17 43.64 -14.94
N GLU A 39 -28.58 44.85 -15.29
CA GLU A 39 -28.10 45.61 -16.45
C GLU A 39 -26.58 45.81 -16.44
N ASN A 40 -25.98 45.90 -15.25
CA ASN A 40 -24.54 45.99 -15.01
C ASN A 40 -23.82 44.62 -14.98
N GLY A 41 -24.49 43.53 -15.39
CA GLY A 41 -23.96 42.17 -15.39
C GLY A 41 -23.90 41.50 -14.00
N TYR A 42 -24.49 42.12 -12.96
CA TYR A 42 -24.50 41.54 -11.61
C TYR A 42 -25.45 40.35 -11.52
N ARG A 43 -25.05 39.35 -10.72
CA ARG A 43 -25.80 38.11 -10.52
C ARG A 43 -26.73 38.24 -9.33
N TYR A 44 -27.99 37.93 -9.56
CA TYR A 44 -29.03 37.90 -8.54
C TYR A 44 -29.71 36.53 -8.52
N TYR A 45 -29.80 35.97 -7.33
CA TYR A 45 -30.38 34.65 -7.07
C TYR A 45 -31.69 34.83 -6.31
N THR A 46 -32.66 33.96 -6.52
CA THR A 46 -33.91 34.03 -5.76
C THR A 46 -33.93 33.02 -4.62
N ARG A 47 -34.86 33.21 -3.67
CA ARG A 47 -35.08 32.27 -2.57
C ARG A 47 -35.40 30.85 -3.05
N ARG A 48 -36.01 30.71 -4.24
CA ARG A 48 -36.34 29.40 -4.82
C ARG A 48 -35.10 28.60 -5.20
N GLN A 49 -33.99 29.26 -5.48
CA GLN A 49 -32.73 28.61 -5.83
C GLN A 49 -32.02 28.00 -4.61
N LEU A 50 -32.44 28.34 -3.38
CA LEU A 50 -31.80 27.84 -2.16
C LEU A 50 -31.89 26.32 -2.06
N SER A 51 -33.00 25.70 -2.49
CA SER A 51 -33.11 24.25 -2.51
C SER A 51 -32.05 23.61 -3.43
N SER A 52 -31.76 24.24 -4.58
CA SER A 52 -30.71 23.77 -5.48
C SER A 52 -29.31 23.97 -4.87
N ALA A 53 -29.08 25.10 -4.19
CA ALA A 53 -27.82 25.32 -3.49
C ALA A 53 -27.60 24.32 -2.36
N TYR A 54 -28.61 24.03 -1.54
CA TYR A 54 -28.50 23.03 -0.47
C TYR A 54 -28.33 21.61 -1.02
N LEU A 55 -28.99 21.27 -2.13
CA LEU A 55 -28.76 20.01 -2.83
C LEU A 55 -27.30 19.88 -3.30
N ILE A 56 -26.78 20.89 -3.99
CA ILE A 56 -25.39 20.91 -4.47
C ILE A 56 -24.43 20.78 -3.29
N SER A 57 -24.61 21.56 -2.23
CA SER A 57 -23.77 21.49 -1.03
C SER A 57 -23.83 20.12 -0.35
N GLY A 58 -25.01 19.52 -0.24
CA GLY A 58 -25.19 18.19 0.35
C GLY A 58 -24.50 17.10 -0.45
N LEU A 59 -24.68 17.07 -1.77
CA LEU A 59 -24.00 16.09 -2.62
C LEU A 59 -22.49 16.30 -2.66
N ARG A 60 -22.02 17.55 -2.60
CA ARG A 60 -20.59 17.86 -2.46
C ARG A 60 -20.01 17.38 -1.14
N LEU A 61 -20.77 17.46 -0.05
CA LEU A 61 -20.36 16.91 1.25
C LEU A 61 -20.20 15.39 1.19
N LEU A 62 -21.03 14.70 0.40
CA LEU A 62 -20.93 13.26 0.14
C LEU A 62 -19.81 12.90 -0.85
N GLY A 63 -19.01 13.86 -1.30
CA GLY A 63 -17.90 13.63 -2.23
C GLY A 63 -18.30 13.48 -3.70
N VAL A 64 -19.56 13.73 -4.05
CA VAL A 64 -20.04 13.61 -5.44
C VAL A 64 -19.41 14.71 -6.33
N GLY A 65 -18.99 14.31 -7.53
CA GLY A 65 -18.40 15.21 -8.53
C GLY A 65 -19.40 16.25 -9.04
N LEU A 66 -18.92 17.44 -9.42
CA LEU A 66 -19.81 18.52 -9.91
C LEU A 66 -20.55 18.16 -11.20
N GLU A 67 -19.94 17.32 -12.04
CA GLU A 67 -20.56 16.79 -13.25
C GLU A 67 -21.73 15.85 -12.91
N ASP A 68 -21.50 14.87 -12.04
CA ASP A 68 -22.55 13.95 -11.57
C ASP A 68 -23.70 14.71 -10.89
N ILE A 69 -23.39 15.73 -10.08
CA ILE A 69 -24.40 16.60 -9.47
C ILE A 69 -25.21 17.32 -10.54
N ARG A 70 -24.57 17.81 -11.61
CA ARG A 70 -25.27 18.47 -12.74
C ARG A 70 -26.21 17.50 -13.43
N HIS A 71 -25.77 16.29 -13.74
CA HIS A 71 -26.59 15.25 -14.38
C HIS A 71 -27.76 14.83 -13.50
N TYR A 72 -27.51 14.57 -12.21
CA TYR A 72 -28.55 14.23 -11.24
C TYR A 72 -29.55 15.37 -11.03
N SER A 73 -29.08 16.62 -10.98
CA SER A 73 -29.96 17.78 -10.76
C SER A 73 -30.92 18.05 -11.91
N ALA A 74 -30.58 17.62 -13.14
CA ALA A 74 -31.44 17.77 -14.32
C ALA A 74 -32.69 16.90 -14.25
N GLU A 75 -32.56 15.67 -13.72
CA GLU A 75 -33.65 14.70 -13.64
C GLU A 75 -33.53 13.88 -12.35
N ARG A 76 -34.22 14.32 -11.30
CA ARG A 76 -34.19 13.67 -9.99
C ARG A 76 -35.31 12.66 -9.85
N THR A 77 -34.95 11.41 -9.60
CA THR A 77 -35.87 10.35 -9.18
C THR A 77 -35.26 9.55 -8.02
N PRO A 78 -36.06 8.84 -7.21
CA PRO A 78 -35.55 7.94 -6.18
C PRO A 78 -34.56 6.90 -6.75
N GLU A 79 -34.84 6.35 -7.93
CA GLU A 79 -34.00 5.33 -8.58
C GLU A 79 -32.62 5.90 -8.94
N LYS A 80 -32.58 7.10 -9.52
CA LYS A 80 -31.32 7.79 -9.84
C LYS A 80 -30.54 8.18 -8.57
N MET A 81 -31.25 8.50 -7.49
CA MET A 81 -30.61 8.79 -6.19
C MET A 81 -29.93 7.55 -5.63
N LEU A 82 -30.63 6.41 -5.65
CA LEU A 82 -30.09 5.13 -5.18
C LEU A 82 -28.86 4.72 -6.01
N GLY A 83 -28.92 4.86 -7.34
CA GLY A 83 -27.76 4.60 -8.20
C GLY A 83 -26.57 5.50 -7.87
N LEU A 84 -26.79 6.81 -7.81
CA LEU A 84 -25.73 7.78 -7.48
C LEU A 84 -25.08 7.49 -6.11
N PHE A 85 -25.87 7.14 -5.11
CA PHE A 85 -25.36 6.86 -3.77
C PHE A 85 -24.64 5.52 -3.70
N ALA A 86 -25.13 4.48 -4.40
CA ALA A 86 -24.43 3.20 -4.48
C ALA A 86 -23.06 3.34 -5.16
N GLU A 87 -22.98 4.10 -6.25
CA GLU A 87 -21.70 4.40 -6.92
C GLU A 87 -20.74 5.16 -6.01
N GLN A 88 -21.24 6.16 -5.28
CA GLN A 88 -20.42 6.95 -4.36
C GLN A 88 -19.95 6.12 -3.16
N GLU A 89 -20.82 5.28 -2.60
CA GLU A 89 -20.47 4.35 -1.53
C GLU A 89 -19.40 3.36 -1.99
N ALA A 90 -19.53 2.80 -3.19
CA ALA A 90 -18.52 1.90 -3.75
C ALA A 90 -17.15 2.58 -3.90
N LYS A 91 -17.11 3.85 -4.33
CA LYS A 91 -15.87 4.65 -4.38
C LYS A 91 -15.26 4.85 -2.98
N ILE A 92 -16.09 5.16 -1.99
CA ILE A 92 -15.64 5.35 -0.59
C ILE A 92 -15.07 4.04 -0.04
N GLN A 93 -15.76 2.91 -0.23
CA GLN A 93 -15.28 1.61 0.23
C GLN A 93 -13.96 1.19 -0.46
N ALA A 94 -13.80 1.47 -1.74
CA ALA A 94 -12.54 1.24 -2.45
C ALA A 94 -11.38 2.07 -1.87
N GLU A 95 -11.63 3.35 -1.54
CA GLU A 95 -10.61 4.21 -0.91
C GLU A 95 -10.29 3.75 0.52
N ILE A 96 -11.29 3.32 1.30
CA ILE A 96 -11.07 2.72 2.63
C ILE A 96 -10.17 1.50 2.52
N LYS A 97 -10.45 0.58 1.58
CA LYS A 97 -9.62 -0.61 1.36
C LYS A 97 -8.18 -0.24 1.02
N LYS A 98 -7.97 0.75 0.14
CA LYS A 98 -6.64 1.24 -0.23
C LYS A 98 -5.88 1.86 0.96
N LEU A 99 -6.56 2.66 1.77
CA LEU A 99 -5.98 3.29 2.97
C LEU A 99 -5.63 2.25 4.04
N GLN A 100 -6.46 1.22 4.19
CA GLN A 100 -6.17 0.09 5.09
C GLN A 100 -4.91 -0.65 4.65
N GLU A 101 -4.80 -1.03 3.38
CA GLU A 101 -3.62 -1.70 2.83
C GLU A 101 -2.36 -0.83 2.96
N THR A 102 -2.46 0.47 2.66
CA THR A 102 -1.35 1.42 2.85
C THR A 102 -0.93 1.48 4.32
N SER A 103 -1.87 1.52 5.25
CA SER A 103 -1.56 1.49 6.69
C SER A 103 -0.90 0.18 7.13
N GLU A 104 -1.21 -0.94 6.49
CA GLU A 104 -0.59 -2.24 6.78
C GLU A 104 0.86 -2.26 6.30
N ILE A 105 1.11 -1.79 5.07
CA ILE A 105 2.47 -1.63 4.51
C ILE A 105 3.34 -0.73 5.40
N LEU A 106 2.81 0.42 5.83
CA LEU A 106 3.54 1.33 6.74
C LEU A 106 3.90 0.68 8.07
N LYS A 107 3.02 -0.16 8.62
CA LYS A 107 3.31 -0.90 9.85
C LYS A 107 4.40 -1.94 9.63
N LEU A 108 4.37 -2.67 8.50
CA LEU A 108 5.42 -3.63 8.16
C LEU A 108 6.79 -2.97 8.08
N TYR A 109 6.93 -1.87 7.33
CA TYR A 109 8.19 -1.13 7.27
C TYR A 109 8.64 -0.61 8.63
N ALA A 110 7.72 -0.07 9.44
CA ALA A 110 8.06 0.39 10.79
C ALA A 110 8.52 -0.75 11.70
N ASP A 111 7.91 -1.93 11.61
CA ASP A 111 8.30 -3.10 12.40
C ASP A 111 9.65 -3.66 11.96
N MET A 112 9.88 -3.76 10.64
CA MET A 112 11.18 -4.15 10.07
C MET A 112 12.29 -3.17 10.50
N ALA A 113 12.05 -1.87 10.40
CA ALA A 113 13.03 -0.87 10.82
C ALA A 113 13.31 -0.91 12.33
N ARG A 114 12.29 -1.09 13.17
CA ARG A 114 12.48 -1.29 14.61
C ARG A 114 13.28 -2.54 14.92
N GLU A 115 13.07 -3.61 14.15
CA GLU A 115 13.87 -4.82 14.28
C GLU A 115 15.33 -4.56 13.90
N GLY A 116 15.59 -3.99 12.73
CA GLY A 116 16.95 -3.64 12.28
C GLY A 116 17.70 -2.75 13.27
N LEU A 117 17.02 -1.81 13.92
CA LEU A 117 17.62 -0.94 14.93
C LEU A 117 17.93 -1.61 16.28
N ARG A 118 17.35 -2.79 16.56
CA ARG A 118 17.62 -3.53 17.82
C ARG A 118 18.84 -4.44 17.71
N HIS A 119 19.24 -4.81 16.50
CA HIS A 119 20.33 -5.74 16.26
C HIS A 119 21.59 -5.03 15.82
N THR A 120 22.70 -5.75 15.99
CA THR A 120 24.03 -5.27 15.63
C THR A 120 24.61 -6.10 14.50
N GLU A 121 25.60 -5.53 13.82
CA GLU A 121 26.27 -6.18 12.69
C GLU A 121 26.99 -7.46 13.12
N GLY A 122 26.71 -8.56 12.44
CA GLY A 122 27.29 -9.87 12.69
C GLY A 122 26.64 -10.64 13.84
N GLU A 123 25.52 -10.16 14.38
CA GLU A 123 24.76 -10.85 15.42
C GLU A 123 24.08 -12.12 14.87
N LEU A 124 24.20 -13.22 15.62
CA LEU A 124 23.61 -14.53 15.30
C LEU A 124 22.68 -14.93 16.45
N THR A 125 21.44 -15.28 16.13
CA THR A 125 20.41 -15.56 17.13
C THR A 125 19.53 -16.74 16.74
N LEU A 126 18.81 -17.29 17.71
CA LEU A 126 17.71 -18.23 17.50
C LEU A 126 16.40 -17.52 17.84
N GLU A 127 15.47 -17.48 16.89
CA GLU A 127 14.21 -16.76 17.03
C GLU A 127 13.02 -17.64 16.65
N GLN A 128 11.97 -17.58 17.47
CA GLN A 128 10.68 -18.17 17.11
C GLN A 128 9.94 -17.22 16.18
N ARG A 129 9.57 -17.70 14.99
CA ARG A 129 8.77 -16.98 14.00
C ARG A 129 7.35 -17.53 13.94
N GLU A 130 6.40 -16.62 13.78
CA GLU A 130 5.02 -16.94 13.44
C GLU A 130 4.89 -17.18 11.94
N ALA A 131 3.82 -17.87 11.53
CA ALA A 131 3.52 -18.09 10.13
C ALA A 131 3.20 -16.74 9.45
N GLU A 132 3.82 -16.47 8.32
CA GLU A 132 3.68 -15.18 7.63
C GLU A 132 3.10 -15.37 6.21
N PRO A 133 1.93 -14.79 5.91
CA PRO A 133 1.40 -14.80 4.54
C PRO A 133 2.30 -13.99 3.62
N ILE A 134 2.70 -14.60 2.50
CA ILE A 134 3.54 -13.97 1.48
C ILE A 134 2.97 -14.22 0.09
N PHE A 135 3.32 -13.35 -0.83
CA PHE A 135 3.17 -13.59 -2.25
C PHE A 135 4.53 -14.01 -2.83
N LEU A 136 4.71 -15.30 -3.05
CA LEU A 136 5.91 -15.87 -3.66
C LEU A 136 5.85 -15.71 -5.17
N CYS A 137 6.81 -14.98 -5.74
CA CYS A 137 6.88 -14.72 -7.17
C CYS A 137 7.31 -15.98 -7.95
N PRO A 138 6.96 -16.09 -9.24
CA PRO A 138 7.48 -17.17 -10.08
C PRO A 138 9.01 -17.14 -10.14
N LEU A 139 9.63 -18.30 -10.37
CA LEU A 139 11.08 -18.37 -10.55
C LEU A 139 11.47 -17.59 -11.82
N PRO A 140 12.51 -16.74 -11.75
CA PRO A 140 13.00 -16.02 -12.93
C PRO A 140 13.63 -17.01 -13.93
N PRO A 141 13.63 -16.70 -15.23
CA PRO A 141 14.45 -17.40 -16.21
C PRO A 141 15.92 -17.44 -15.79
N ALA A 142 16.58 -18.59 -15.94
CA ALA A 142 17.98 -18.78 -15.51
C ALA A 142 19.00 -17.88 -16.22
N SER A 143 18.61 -17.22 -17.33
CA SER A 143 19.46 -16.28 -18.06
C SER A 143 19.43 -14.86 -17.51
N PHE A 144 18.54 -14.55 -16.57
CA PHE A 144 18.38 -13.20 -16.04
C PHE A 144 19.50 -12.86 -15.07
N SER A 145 19.97 -11.62 -15.14
CA SER A 145 20.74 -10.99 -14.07
C SER A 145 19.88 -10.80 -12.80
N GLU A 146 20.49 -10.46 -11.68
CA GLU A 146 19.77 -10.19 -10.43
C GLU A 146 18.75 -9.05 -10.58
N ASP A 147 19.15 -7.94 -11.22
CA ASP A 147 18.26 -6.82 -11.52
C ASP A 147 17.08 -7.23 -12.40
N GLU A 148 17.32 -8.06 -13.44
CA GLU A 148 16.26 -8.55 -14.32
C GLU A 148 15.31 -9.51 -13.60
N ALA A 149 15.83 -10.33 -12.69
CA ALA A 149 15.04 -11.23 -11.86
C ALA A 149 14.15 -10.47 -10.87
N GLU A 150 14.68 -9.40 -10.25
CA GLU A 150 13.91 -8.53 -9.37
C GLU A 150 12.79 -7.81 -10.14
N ILE A 151 13.10 -7.22 -11.30
CA ILE A 151 12.09 -6.57 -12.16
C ILE A 151 10.99 -7.57 -12.55
N TYR A 152 11.37 -8.78 -12.97
CA TYR A 152 10.43 -9.84 -13.31
C TYR A 152 9.49 -10.21 -12.16
N ALA A 153 10.00 -10.20 -10.92
CA ALA A 153 9.20 -10.45 -9.74
C ALA A 153 8.15 -9.35 -9.51
N TYR A 154 8.53 -8.06 -9.64
CA TYR A 154 7.58 -6.95 -9.53
C TYR A 154 6.52 -6.97 -10.62
N GLU A 155 6.90 -7.23 -11.87
CA GLU A 155 5.95 -7.32 -12.99
C GLU A 155 4.94 -8.45 -12.74
N SER A 156 5.43 -9.64 -12.39
CA SER A 156 4.59 -10.82 -12.13
C SER A 156 3.63 -10.60 -10.96
N ALA A 157 4.08 -9.94 -9.89
CA ALA A 157 3.23 -9.61 -8.75
C ALA A 157 2.17 -8.55 -9.12
N GLY A 158 2.55 -7.55 -9.91
CA GLY A 158 1.66 -6.47 -10.36
C GLY A 158 0.53 -6.99 -11.25
N GLU A 159 0.83 -7.93 -12.16
CA GLU A 159 -0.16 -8.60 -13.01
C GLU A 159 -1.23 -9.36 -12.19
N GLN A 160 -0.85 -9.85 -11.01
CA GLN A 160 -1.74 -10.56 -10.08
C GLN A 160 -2.48 -9.62 -9.12
N GLY A 161 -2.31 -8.30 -9.27
CA GLY A 161 -2.97 -7.28 -8.45
C GLY A 161 -2.36 -7.10 -7.05
N VAL A 162 -1.12 -7.57 -6.85
CA VAL A 162 -0.38 -7.34 -5.60
C VAL A 162 0.05 -5.88 -5.52
N ASN A 163 -0.10 -5.27 -4.35
CA ASN A 163 0.42 -3.93 -4.11
C ASN A 163 1.96 -3.96 -4.04
N LEU A 164 2.62 -3.36 -5.03
CA LEU A 164 4.10 -3.37 -5.13
C LEU A 164 4.80 -2.52 -4.07
N GLY A 165 4.06 -1.84 -3.19
CA GLY A 165 4.61 -1.16 -2.03
C GLY A 165 4.89 -2.09 -0.85
N TYR A 166 4.53 -3.39 -0.90
CA TYR A 166 4.92 -4.33 0.14
C TYR A 166 6.44 -4.55 0.15
N PRO A 167 7.07 -4.75 1.32
CA PRO A 167 8.48 -5.10 1.38
C PRO A 167 8.76 -6.40 0.62
N MET A 168 9.85 -6.39 -0.16
CA MET A 168 10.37 -7.52 -0.91
C MET A 168 11.39 -8.29 -0.07
N GLY A 169 11.37 -9.61 -0.19
CA GLY A 169 12.41 -10.49 0.32
C GLY A 169 12.81 -11.52 -0.72
N VAL A 170 13.87 -12.26 -0.40
CA VAL A 170 14.38 -13.36 -1.21
C VAL A 170 14.28 -14.67 -0.46
N LYS A 171 13.90 -15.73 -1.16
CA LYS A 171 13.86 -17.10 -0.67
C LYS A 171 14.89 -17.93 -1.41
N ILE A 172 15.67 -18.71 -0.66
CA ILE A 172 16.62 -19.69 -1.20
C ILE A 172 16.16 -21.06 -0.72
N THR A 173 16.06 -22.02 -1.64
CA THR A 173 15.54 -23.34 -1.26
C THR A 173 16.52 -24.10 -0.38
N MET A 174 16.02 -24.93 0.54
CA MET A 174 16.85 -25.79 1.38
C MET A 174 17.84 -26.64 0.56
N LYS A 175 17.41 -27.10 -0.62
CA LYS A 175 18.25 -27.87 -1.54
C LYS A 175 19.47 -27.06 -1.99
N ASP A 176 19.27 -25.80 -2.34
CA ASP A 176 20.34 -24.91 -2.81
C ASP A 176 21.24 -24.44 -1.66
N LEU A 177 20.75 -24.44 -0.42
CA LEU A 177 21.57 -24.20 0.78
C LEU A 177 22.53 -25.36 1.06
N ILE A 178 22.05 -26.60 1.00
CA ILE A 178 22.82 -27.79 1.40
C ILE A 178 23.73 -28.27 0.27
N CYS A 179 23.29 -28.14 -0.97
CA CYS A 179 24.03 -28.55 -2.16
C CYS A 179 24.06 -27.37 -3.13
N PRO A 180 24.87 -26.33 -2.85
CA PRO A 180 24.98 -25.19 -3.75
C PRO A 180 25.45 -25.68 -5.12
N GLY A 181 24.63 -25.45 -6.14
CA GLY A 181 25.04 -25.59 -7.53
C GLY A 181 26.04 -24.49 -7.94
N GLU A 182 26.30 -24.33 -9.23
CA GLU A 182 27.16 -23.24 -9.73
C GLU A 182 26.57 -21.83 -9.45
N SER A 183 25.26 -21.72 -9.23
CA SER A 183 24.59 -20.49 -8.81
C SER A 183 23.27 -20.80 -8.05
N PRO A 184 23.08 -20.32 -6.80
CA PRO A 184 21.82 -20.49 -6.09
C PRO A 184 20.69 -19.70 -6.77
N VAL A 185 19.51 -20.31 -6.93
CA VAL A 185 18.37 -19.63 -7.55
C VAL A 185 17.62 -18.83 -6.50
N TYR A 186 17.68 -17.51 -6.61
CA TYR A 186 16.94 -16.58 -5.77
C TYR A 186 15.49 -16.47 -6.23
N GLN A 187 14.54 -16.80 -5.35
CA GLN A 187 13.11 -16.61 -5.59
C GLN A 187 12.58 -15.46 -4.75
N TYR A 188 12.11 -14.40 -5.39
CA TYR A 188 11.59 -13.22 -4.70
C TYR A 188 10.18 -13.45 -4.14
N TYR A 189 9.84 -12.71 -3.08
CA TYR A 189 8.49 -12.67 -2.53
C TYR A 189 8.16 -11.29 -1.95
N LEU A 190 6.88 -10.91 -1.97
CA LEU A 190 6.39 -9.74 -1.23
C LEU A 190 5.69 -10.19 0.06
N LYS A 191 5.84 -9.41 1.14
CA LYS A 191 5.12 -9.60 2.42
C LYS A 191 3.63 -9.21 2.34
N ALA A 192 2.97 -9.58 1.24
CA ALA A 192 1.62 -9.16 0.87
C ALA A 192 0.55 -9.95 1.63
N LYS A 193 0.05 -9.37 2.73
CA LYS A 193 -0.99 -9.99 3.58
C LYS A 193 -2.39 -9.98 2.96
N THR A 194 -2.68 -9.02 2.09
CA THR A 194 -3.99 -8.85 1.43
C THR A 194 -4.17 -9.75 0.21
N THR A 195 -3.08 -10.17 -0.43
CA THR A 195 -3.06 -11.02 -1.62
C THR A 195 -1.97 -12.10 -1.54
N PRO A 196 -1.93 -12.93 -0.48
CA PRO A 196 -0.92 -13.99 -0.37
C PRO A 196 -1.26 -15.15 -1.30
N ASN A 197 -0.24 -15.86 -1.78
CA ASN A 197 -0.39 -17.11 -2.53
C ASN A 197 0.23 -18.31 -1.79
N THR A 198 0.99 -18.05 -0.72
CA THR A 198 1.58 -19.07 0.15
C THR A 198 1.87 -18.49 1.54
N VAL A 199 2.47 -19.29 2.40
CA VAL A 199 2.81 -18.94 3.78
C VAL A 199 4.25 -19.32 4.05
N LYS A 200 5.05 -18.39 4.57
CA LYS A 200 6.34 -18.66 5.19
C LYS A 200 6.07 -19.35 6.53
N PRO A 201 6.63 -20.55 6.76
CA PRO A 201 6.21 -21.41 7.86
C PRO A 201 6.57 -20.81 9.23
N ALA A 202 5.72 -21.05 10.23
CA ALA A 202 6.09 -20.81 11.61
C ALA A 202 7.19 -21.80 12.03
N GLY A 203 8.05 -21.42 12.97
CA GLY A 203 9.08 -22.31 13.46
C GLY A 203 10.21 -21.60 14.17
N LEU A 204 11.21 -22.38 14.57
CA LEU A 204 12.47 -21.86 15.05
C LEU A 204 13.36 -21.52 13.86
N TYR A 205 13.96 -20.34 13.88
CA TYR A 205 14.86 -19.86 12.85
C TYR A 205 16.20 -19.49 13.47
N ALA A 206 17.29 -19.85 12.79
CA ALA A 206 18.59 -19.25 13.03
C ALA A 206 18.71 -18.00 12.16
N VAL A 207 19.04 -16.87 12.77
CA VAL A 207 19.00 -15.55 12.13
C VAL A 207 20.35 -14.87 12.23
N ALA A 208 20.84 -14.37 11.11
CA ALA A 208 22.02 -13.52 11.02
C ALA A 208 21.63 -12.10 10.62
N TYR A 209 22.16 -11.11 11.32
CA TYR A 209 21.94 -9.69 11.05
C TYR A 209 23.20 -9.01 10.54
N GLY A 210 23.09 -8.14 9.53
CA GLY A 210 24.26 -7.47 8.96
C GLY A 210 23.93 -6.45 7.88
N ARG A 211 24.94 -5.70 7.44
CA ARG A 211 24.83 -4.75 6.33
C ARG A 211 24.88 -5.45 4.97
N SER A 212 24.46 -4.78 3.89
CA SER A 212 24.39 -5.36 2.53
C SER A 212 25.68 -6.07 2.12
N ASN A 213 26.84 -5.45 2.33
CA ASN A 213 28.14 -6.04 1.98
C ASN A 213 28.48 -7.34 2.76
N LEU A 214 27.83 -7.56 3.90
CA LEU A 214 27.94 -8.81 4.67
C LEU A 214 26.91 -9.85 4.19
N LEU A 215 25.69 -9.43 3.84
CA LEU A 215 24.65 -10.33 3.32
C LEU A 215 24.96 -10.85 1.91
N GLU A 216 25.73 -10.09 1.14
CA GLU A 216 26.28 -10.49 -0.17
C GLU A 216 27.47 -11.46 -0.04
N ALA A 217 28.08 -11.57 1.14
CA ALA A 217 29.24 -12.43 1.36
C ALA A 217 28.80 -13.84 1.78
N MET A 218 29.29 -14.87 1.07
CA MET A 218 29.18 -16.28 1.46
C MET A 218 29.58 -16.52 2.94
N ASP A 219 30.43 -15.64 3.50
CA ASP A 219 30.86 -15.63 4.91
C ASP A 219 29.68 -15.59 5.92
N VAL A 220 28.60 -14.84 5.65
CA VAL A 220 27.45 -14.82 6.59
C VAL A 220 26.70 -16.14 6.59
N PHE A 221 26.52 -16.76 5.43
CA PHE A 221 25.92 -18.09 5.34
C PHE A 221 26.78 -19.15 6.03
N GLU A 222 28.08 -19.16 5.78
CA GLU A 222 29.01 -20.09 6.42
C GLU A 222 29.00 -19.94 7.95
N ARG A 223 29.05 -18.71 8.46
CA ARG A 223 28.95 -18.42 9.90
C ARG A 223 27.61 -18.83 10.49
N LEU A 224 26.52 -18.62 9.76
CA LEU A 224 25.18 -19.02 10.22
C LEU A 224 25.04 -20.54 10.25
N ILE A 225 25.57 -21.26 9.25
CA ILE A 225 25.60 -22.73 9.23
C ILE A 225 26.45 -23.26 10.40
N GLN A 226 27.64 -22.71 10.60
CA GLN A 226 28.48 -23.09 11.76
C GLN A 226 27.75 -22.84 13.09
N PHE A 227 27.03 -21.73 13.21
CA PHE A 227 26.22 -21.45 14.39
C PHE A 227 25.10 -22.47 14.58
N ILE A 228 24.42 -22.90 13.52
CA ILE A 228 23.39 -23.96 13.59
C ILE A 228 24.01 -25.26 14.12
N ASP A 229 25.17 -25.65 13.59
CA ASP A 229 25.90 -26.85 14.01
C ASP A 229 26.34 -26.77 15.48
N ASP A 230 26.88 -25.62 15.90
CA ASP A 230 27.32 -25.37 17.28
C ASP A 230 26.16 -25.43 18.28
N GLN A 231 24.93 -25.12 17.84
CA GLN A 231 23.70 -25.25 18.64
C GLN A 231 23.12 -26.67 18.64
N GLY A 232 23.70 -27.61 17.89
CA GLY A 232 23.19 -28.98 17.74
C GLY A 232 21.84 -29.03 17.02
N LEU A 233 21.61 -28.08 16.12
CA LEU A 233 20.39 -27.98 15.31
C LEU A 233 20.66 -28.48 13.89
N VAL A 234 19.59 -28.76 13.16
CA VAL A 234 19.65 -29.10 11.74
C VAL A 234 18.76 -28.18 10.93
N ILE A 235 19.17 -27.88 9.69
CA ILE A 235 18.38 -27.13 8.73
C ILE A 235 17.09 -27.93 8.43
N ALA A 236 15.95 -27.27 8.54
CA ALA A 236 14.62 -27.86 8.42
C ALA A 236 13.78 -27.27 7.27
N GLY A 237 14.26 -26.22 6.62
CA GLY A 237 13.52 -25.53 5.57
C GLY A 237 14.34 -24.50 4.80
N ASP A 238 13.62 -23.71 4.00
CA ASP A 238 14.19 -22.67 3.13
C ASP A 238 14.82 -21.52 3.95
N ALA A 239 15.76 -20.81 3.33
CA ALA A 239 16.29 -19.55 3.85
C ALA A 239 15.52 -18.36 3.31
N TYR A 240 15.43 -17.31 4.12
CA TYR A 240 14.75 -16.07 3.78
C TYR A 240 15.67 -14.89 4.08
N GLY A 241 15.90 -14.04 3.08
CA GLY A 241 16.65 -12.80 3.20
C GLY A 241 15.74 -11.58 3.05
N GLU A 242 15.93 -10.57 3.89
CA GLU A 242 15.17 -9.31 3.84
C GLU A 242 16.07 -8.13 4.23
N PHE A 243 15.95 -7.00 3.54
CA PHE A 243 16.48 -5.73 4.02
C PHE A 243 15.50 -5.11 5.03
N LEU A 244 15.94 -4.96 6.27
CA LEU A 244 15.16 -4.37 7.36
C LEU A 244 15.25 -2.85 7.36
N LEU A 245 16.40 -2.31 6.91
CA LEU A 245 16.64 -0.91 6.60
C LEU A 245 17.05 -0.85 5.13
N ASP A 246 16.09 -0.57 4.26
CA ASP A 246 16.26 -0.45 2.81
C ASP A 246 16.40 1.02 2.36
N ASP A 247 16.28 1.30 1.07
CA ASP A 247 16.34 2.66 0.50
C ASP A 247 15.26 3.62 1.04
N LEU A 248 14.19 3.11 1.67
CA LEU A 248 13.23 3.96 2.37
C LEU A 248 13.75 4.43 3.74
N ALA A 249 14.62 3.63 4.36
CA ALA A 249 15.16 3.89 5.69
C ALA A 249 16.50 4.65 5.64
N VAL A 250 17.34 4.40 4.64
CA VAL A 250 18.70 4.94 4.54
C VAL A 250 19.00 5.47 3.13
N GLN A 251 19.94 6.43 3.03
CA GLN A 251 20.34 7.01 1.73
C GLN A 251 21.61 6.39 1.15
N GLU A 252 22.53 5.95 2.03
CA GLU A 252 23.81 5.40 1.63
C GLU A 252 23.70 3.87 1.54
N PRO A 253 24.06 3.23 0.41
CA PRO A 253 23.99 1.78 0.27
C PRO A 253 24.75 1.02 1.36
N ALA A 254 25.86 1.58 1.86
CA ALA A 254 26.63 1.00 2.96
C ALA A 254 25.89 0.95 4.31
N GLN A 255 24.75 1.65 4.43
CA GLN A 255 23.91 1.65 5.62
C GLN A 255 22.73 0.67 5.51
N LEU A 256 22.52 0.06 4.34
CA LEU A 256 21.51 -0.98 4.17
C LEU A 256 21.77 -2.08 5.19
N PHE A 257 20.73 -2.51 5.88
CA PHE A 257 20.82 -3.50 6.95
C PHE A 257 19.72 -4.52 6.77
N GLY A 258 20.06 -5.79 6.85
CA GLY A 258 19.12 -6.87 6.64
C GLY A 258 19.40 -8.07 7.52
N ARG A 259 18.60 -9.10 7.27
CA ARG A 259 18.75 -10.40 7.90
C ARG A 259 18.69 -11.51 6.88
N ILE A 260 19.38 -12.60 7.19
CA ILE A 260 19.15 -13.92 6.59
C ILE A 260 18.69 -14.83 7.72
N GLU A 261 17.64 -15.60 7.47
CA GLU A 261 17.17 -16.58 8.42
C GLU A 261 16.91 -17.93 7.78
N ILE A 262 17.27 -19.01 8.48
CA ILE A 262 17.15 -20.39 8.04
C ILE A 262 16.27 -21.13 9.05
N GLN A 263 15.23 -21.81 8.56
CA GLN A 263 14.40 -22.62 9.44
C GLN A 263 15.18 -23.81 9.97
N VAL A 264 15.12 -24.04 11.28
CA VAL A 264 15.88 -25.09 11.98
C VAL A 264 14.99 -25.90 12.91
N ARG A 265 15.45 -27.10 13.25
CA ARG A 265 14.86 -27.97 14.28
C ARG A 265 15.94 -28.66 15.09
N GLN A 266 15.55 -29.25 16.22
CA GLN A 266 16.45 -30.13 16.95
C GLN A 266 16.80 -31.34 16.09
N ALA A 267 18.08 -31.73 16.11
CA ALA A 267 18.52 -33.00 15.55
C ALA A 267 17.77 -34.14 16.25
N ASP A 268 17.15 -35.03 15.48
CA ASP A 268 16.59 -36.24 16.07
C ASP A 268 17.76 -37.16 16.47
N PRO A 269 17.71 -37.88 17.61
CA PRO A 269 18.79 -38.78 18.04
C PRO A 269 19.11 -39.94 17.07
N LEU A 270 18.38 -40.03 15.96
CA LEU A 270 18.38 -41.14 14.99
C LEU A 270 18.73 -40.71 13.55
N GLU A 271 19.03 -39.43 13.31
CA GLU A 271 19.47 -38.89 12.00
C GLU A 271 20.99 -38.81 11.82
#